data_AF-A0AA39AAP7-F1
#
_entry.id   AF-A0AA39AAP7-F1
#
_cell.length_a   1.000
_cell.length_b   1.000
_cell.length_c   1.000
_cell.angle_alpha   90.00
_cell.angle_beta   90.00
_cell.angle_gamma   90.00
#
_symmetry.space_group_name_H-M   'P 1'
#
loop_
_entity.id
_entity.type
_entity.pdbx_description
1 polymer ?
#
loop_
_entity_poly.entity_id
_entity_poly.type
_entity_poly.pdbx_seq_one_letter_code
_entity_poly.pdbx_strand_id
1 'polypeptide(L)'
;MHECFEPIIEHHTKRDLIADIVYNSVSKFKRLDFRGFYIMALQKDDEFVCAATLRIHGHKVAEMPLVATAFKYRGQGMCQVLIHELEKVIFLNIA
;
A
#
# COMPACT_ATOMS: atom_id res chain seq x y z
N MET A 1 -8.89 1.00 -1.06
CA MET A 1 -7.99 1.43 -2.15
C MET A 1 -8.75 2.02 -3.34
N HIS A 2 -9.81 1.38 -3.85
CA HIS A 2 -10.56 1.90 -5.00
C HIS A 2 -11.30 3.22 -4.81
N GLU A 3 -11.46 3.68 -3.57
CA GLU A 3 -11.86 5.06 -3.31
C GLU A 3 -10.83 6.08 -3.86
N CYS A 4 -9.54 5.74 -3.88
CA CYS A 4 -8.46 6.67 -4.25
C CYS A 4 -7.82 6.36 -5.61
N PHE A 5 -7.93 5.12 -6.09
CA PHE A 5 -7.26 4.66 -7.31
C PHE A 5 -8.26 3.95 -8.23
N GLU A 6 -8.30 4.40 -9.48
CA GLU A 6 -8.99 3.66 -10.53
C GLU A 6 -8.33 2.28 -10.72
N PRO A 7 -9.12 1.22 -10.98
CA PRO A 7 -8.59 -0.09 -11.32
C PRO A 7 -7.61 -0.03 -12.49
N ILE A 8 -6.49 -0.77 -12.39
CA ILE A 8 -5.56 -0.93 -13.51
C ILE A 8 -5.77 -2.33 -14.06
N ILE A 9 -6.52 -2.43 -15.16
CA ILE A 9 -6.90 -3.72 -15.73
C ILE A 9 -5.79 -4.23 -16.66
N GLU A 10 -5.19 -5.36 -16.30
CA GLU A 10 -4.18 -6.02 -17.13
C GLU A 10 -4.82 -6.68 -18.35
N HIS A 11 -4.25 -6.42 -19.53
CA HIS A 11 -4.91 -6.76 -20.80
C HIS A 11 -5.20 -8.26 -20.98
N HIS A 12 -4.32 -9.15 -20.55
CA HIS A 12 -4.40 -10.58 -20.86
C HIS A 12 -5.23 -11.34 -19.84
N THR A 13 -5.01 -11.06 -18.56
CA THR A 13 -5.64 -11.72 -17.42
C THR A 13 -6.94 -11.05 -16.99
N LYS A 14 -7.16 -9.80 -17.42
CA LYS A 14 -8.28 -8.93 -17.00
C LYS A 14 -8.33 -8.70 -15.49
N ARG A 15 -7.22 -8.95 -14.79
CA ARG A 15 -7.07 -8.71 -13.37
C ARG A 15 -6.84 -7.24 -13.10
N ASP A 16 -7.30 -6.79 -11.96
CA ASP A 16 -7.02 -5.47 -11.44
C ASP A 16 -5.70 -5.49 -10.65
N LEU A 17 -4.69 -4.80 -11.16
CA LEU A 17 -3.37 -4.75 -10.54
C LEU A 17 -3.39 -4.06 -9.17
N ILE A 18 -4.33 -3.14 -8.92
CA ILE A 18 -4.47 -2.50 -7.60
C ILE A 18 -4.93 -3.53 -6.58
N ALA A 19 -5.95 -4.32 -6.92
CA ALA A 19 -6.41 -5.42 -6.08
C ALA A 19 -5.31 -6.48 -5.91
N ASP A 20 -4.55 -6.79 -6.96
CA ASP A 20 -3.47 -7.77 -6.88
C ASP A 20 -2.34 -7.37 -5.92
N ILE A 21 -1.97 -6.09 -5.90
CA ILE A 21 -1.00 -5.55 -4.93
C ILE A 21 -1.55 -5.68 -3.50
N VAL A 22 -2.80 -5.29 -3.27
CA VAL A 22 -3.44 -5.33 -1.93
C VAL A 22 -3.57 -6.75 -1.41
N TYR A 23 -3.99 -7.69 -2.26
CA TYR A 23 -4.22 -9.09 -1.85
C TYR A 23 -2.99 -9.98 -1.99
N ASN A 24 -1.82 -9.43 -2.31
CA ASN A 24 -0.59 -10.20 -2.52
C ASN A 24 -0.76 -11.33 -3.54
N SER A 25 -1.53 -11.08 -4.60
CA SER A 25 -1.92 -12.13 -5.52
C SER A 25 -0.71 -12.70 -6.26
N VAL A 26 -0.68 -14.03 -6.38
CA VAL A 26 0.43 -14.76 -7.02
C VAL A 26 0.19 -14.93 -8.52
N SER A 27 1.27 -15.02 -9.29
CA SER A 27 1.20 -15.33 -10.72
C SER A 27 2.42 -16.15 -11.18
N LYS A 28 2.24 -16.94 -12.25
CA LYS A 28 3.35 -17.60 -12.95
C LYS A 28 4.17 -16.59 -13.76
N PHE A 29 3.58 -15.46 -14.14
CA PHE A 29 4.28 -14.38 -14.83
C PHE A 29 4.93 -13.46 -13.82
N LYS A 30 6.26 -13.39 -13.80
CA LYS A 30 7.04 -12.58 -12.84
C LYS A 30 6.57 -11.12 -12.76
N ARG A 31 6.15 -10.52 -13.87
CA ARG A 31 5.67 -9.12 -13.92
C ARG A 31 4.31 -8.91 -13.23
N LEU A 32 3.57 -9.98 -12.96
CA LEU A 32 2.24 -9.97 -12.32
C LEU A 32 2.25 -10.73 -10.98
N ASP A 33 3.43 -10.98 -10.42
CA ASP A 33 3.59 -11.65 -9.13
C ASP A 33 3.79 -10.58 -8.05
N PHE A 34 2.71 -10.31 -7.30
CA PHE A 34 2.65 -9.21 -6.33
C PHE A 34 2.80 -9.70 -4.88
N ARG A 35 3.51 -10.81 -4.66
CA ARG A 35 3.81 -11.26 -3.29
C ARG A 35 4.76 -10.30 -2.58
N GLY A 36 4.60 -10.20 -1.27
CA GLY A 36 5.54 -9.52 -0.37
C GLY A 36 5.20 -8.06 -0.07
N PHE A 37 3.98 -7.62 -0.38
CA PHE A 37 3.45 -6.35 0.09
C PHE A 37 2.85 -6.50 1.50
N TYR A 38 3.27 -5.61 2.40
CA TYR A 38 2.61 -5.30 3.65
C TYR A 38 1.59 -4.19 3.43
N ILE A 39 0.57 -4.13 4.28
CA ILE A 39 -0.36 -3.01 4.34
C ILE A 39 -0.21 -2.35 5.70
N MET A 40 0.05 -1.04 5.70
CA MET A 40 -0.12 -0.21 6.87
C MET A 40 -1.43 0.56 6.72
N ALA A 41 -2.24 0.58 7.77
CA ALA A 41 -3.50 1.30 7.79
C ALA A 41 -3.61 2.12 9.07
N LEU A 42 -3.88 3.41 8.92
CA LEU A 42 -4.26 4.31 9.99
C LEU A 42 -5.78 4.27 10.13
N GLN A 43 -6.23 3.95 11.33
CA GLN A 43 -7.64 3.95 11.71
C GLN A 43 -7.90 5.04 12.74
N LYS A 44 -9.11 5.61 12.70
CA LYS A 44 -9.65 6.48 13.74
C LYS A 44 -11.03 5.94 14.08
N ASP A 45 -11.21 5.57 15.33
CA ASP A 45 -12.36 4.78 15.78
C ASP A 45 -12.47 3.51 14.92
N ASP A 46 -13.63 3.22 14.33
CA ASP A 46 -13.85 2.05 13.47
C ASP A 46 -13.65 2.34 11.97
N GLU A 47 -13.03 3.47 11.61
CA GLU A 47 -12.93 3.93 10.22
C GLU A 47 -11.48 3.98 9.72
N PHE A 48 -11.27 3.49 8.50
CA PHE A 48 -9.99 3.63 7.81
C PHE A 48 -9.79 5.07 7.34
N VAL A 49 -8.70 5.68 7.78
CA VAL A 49 -8.34 7.07 7.48
C VAL A 49 -7.36 7.14 6.33
N CYS A 50 -6.26 6.39 6.44
CA CYS A 50 -5.18 6.35 5.47
C CYS A 50 -4.64 4.92 5.39
N ALA A 51 -4.22 4.48 4.21
CA ALA A 51 -3.59 3.17 4.02
C ALA A 51 -2.48 3.26 3.00
N ALA A 52 -1.43 2.46 3.18
CA ALA A 52 -0.34 2.31 2.25
C ALA A 52 0.02 0.85 2.04
N THR A 53 0.43 0.49 0.83
CA THR A 53 1.07 -0.79 0.53
C THR A 53 2.58 -0.59 0.49
N LEU A 54 3.34 -1.49 1.08
CA LEU A 54 4.81 -1.40 1.19
C LEU A 54 5.44 -2.75 0.89
N ARG A 55 6.55 -2.77 0.15
CA ARG A 55 7.40 -3.96 0.03
C ARG A 55 8.84 -3.62 0.33
N ILE A 56 9.47 -4.42 1.18
CA ILE A 56 10.83 -4.21 1.68
C ILE A 56 11.79 -5.13 0.91
N HIS A 57 12.86 -4.55 0.37
CA HIS A 57 13.91 -5.26 -0.36
C HIS A 57 15.19 -5.33 0.48
N GLY A 58 15.22 -6.29 1.41
CA GLY A 58 16.30 -6.41 2.40
C GLY A 58 16.44 -5.15 3.25
N HIS A 59 17.66 -4.80 3.63
CA HIS A 59 17.93 -3.61 4.47
C HIS A 59 18.24 -2.33 3.66
N LYS A 60 17.89 -2.29 2.38
CA LYS A 60 18.33 -1.21 1.47
C LYS A 60 17.23 -0.25 1.08
N VAL A 61 16.08 -0.76 0.65
CA VAL A 61 15.01 0.06 0.08
C VAL A 61 13.66 -0.58 0.37
N ALA A 62 12.67 0.27 0.62
CA ALA A 62 11.27 -0.12 0.63
C ALA A 62 10.54 0.66 -0.47
N GLU A 63 9.74 -0.05 -1.27
CA GLU A 63 8.84 0.55 -2.24
C GLU A 63 7.45 0.69 -1.63
N MET A 64 6.78 1.82 -1.90
CA MET A 64 5.42 2.08 -1.43
C MET A 64 4.55 2.48 -2.64
N PRO A 65 4.04 1.50 -3.42
CA PRO A 65 3.39 1.81 -4.69
C PRO A 65 2.03 2.48 -4.54
N LEU A 66 1.32 2.25 -3.43
CA LEU A 66 0.01 2.85 -3.19
C LEU A 66 -0.02 3.51 -1.81
N VAL A 67 -0.51 4.75 -1.76
CA VAL A 67 -0.90 5.44 -0.53
C VAL A 67 -2.22 6.16 -0.76
N ALA A 68 -3.20 5.90 0.10
CA ALA A 68 -4.58 6.36 -0.05
C ALA A 68 -5.02 7.02 1.25
N THR A 69 -5.56 8.24 1.16
CA THR A 69 -6.28 8.88 2.27
C THR A 69 -7.75 8.99 1.88
N ALA A 70 -8.64 8.48 2.72
CA ALA A 70 -10.08 8.55 2.48
C ALA A 70 -10.52 10.01 2.28
N PHE A 71 -11.45 10.25 1.35
CA PHE A 71 -11.81 11.59 0.87
C PHE A 71 -12.10 12.57 2.00
N LYS A 72 -12.87 12.12 3.00
CA LYS A 72 -13.26 12.93 4.17
C LYS A 72 -12.10 13.39 5.04
N TYR A 73 -10.92 12.79 4.94
CA TYR A 73 -9.73 13.14 5.72
C TYR A 73 -8.60 13.74 4.89
N ARG A 74 -8.81 13.97 3.59
CA ARG A 74 -7.81 14.62 2.74
C ARG A 74 -7.56 16.06 3.19
N GLY A 75 -6.32 16.53 3.06
CA GLY A 75 -5.92 17.87 3.51
C GLY A 75 -5.73 18.03 5.02
N GLN A 76 -5.92 16.97 5.81
CA GLN A 76 -5.82 17.01 7.27
C GLN A 76 -4.51 16.42 7.82
N GLY A 77 -3.51 16.19 6.95
CA GLY A 77 -2.19 15.66 7.36
C GLY A 77 -2.12 14.16 7.62
N MET A 78 -3.17 13.38 7.34
CA MET A 78 -3.23 11.95 7.68
C MET A 78 -2.18 11.09 6.96
N CYS A 79 -1.87 11.40 5.71
CA CYS A 79 -0.77 10.73 4.99
C CYS A 79 0.57 10.97 5.70
N GLN A 80 0.82 12.19 6.16
CA GLN A 80 2.05 12.51 6.90
C GLN A 80 2.13 11.73 8.22
N VAL A 81 1.01 11.60 8.95
CA VAL A 81 0.94 10.77 10.16
C VAL A 81 1.27 9.31 9.84
N LEU A 82 0.66 8.74 8.78
CA LEU A 82 0.94 7.36 8.38
C LEU A 82 2.41 7.15 8.03
N ILE A 83 3.01 8.06 7.25
CA ILE A 83 4.43 7.98 6.88
C ILE A 83 5.33 8.11 8.10
N HIS A 84 5.02 9.02 9.03
CA HIS A 84 5.81 9.17 10.25
C HIS A 84 5.80 7.90 11.12
N GLU A 85 4.65 7.24 11.26
CA GLU A 85 4.57 5.95 11.96
C GLU A 85 5.27 4.83 11.19
N LEU A 86 5.17 4.83 9.86
CA LEU A 86 5.88 3.90 9.00
C LEU A 86 7.39 4.01 9.16
N GLU A 87 7.92 5.23 9.16
CA GLU A 87 9.34 5.51 9.38
C GLU A 87 9.81 4.95 10.72
N LYS A 88 9.05 5.15 11.81
CA LYS A 88 9.39 4.54 13.11
C LYS A 88 9.49 3.03 13.00
N VAL A 89 8.50 2.36 12.40
CA VAL A 89 8.50 0.89 12.29
C VAL A 89 9.65 0.39 11.43
N ILE A 90 9.95 1.05 10.31
CA ILE A 90 10.99 0.62 9.38
C ILE A 90 12.38 0.92 9.96
N PHE A 91 12.64 2.14 10.47
CA PHE A 91 13.95 2.52 10.97
C PHE A 91 14.30 1.85 12.31
N LEU A 92 13.33 1.54 13.17
CA LEU A 92 13.58 0.76 14.40
C LEU A 92 13.98 -0.70 14.13
N ASN A 93 13.71 -1.24 12.93
CA ASN A 93 14.02 -2.62 12.55
C ASN A 93 15.20 -2.76 11.56
N ILE A 94 15.84 -1.65 11.17
CA ILE A 94 17.01 -1.63 10.27
C ILE A 94 18.28 -1.10 11.00
N ALA A 95 18.14 -0.60 12.23
CA ALA A 95 19.25 -0.17 13.09
C ALA A 95 19.82 -1.31 13.94
#